data_AF-A0A137S3X6-F1
#
_entry.id   AF-A0A137S3X6-F1
#
_cell.length_a   1.000
_cell.length_b   1.000
_cell.length_c   1.000
_cell.angle_alpha   90.00
_cell.angle_beta   90.00
_cell.angle_gamma   90.00
#
_symmetry.space_group_name_H-M   'P 1'
#
loop_
_entity.id
_entity.type
_entity.pdbx_description
1 polymer ?
#
loop_
_entity_poly.entity_id
_entity_poly.type
_entity_poly.pdbx_seq_one_letter_code
_entity_poly.pdbx_strand_id
1 'polypeptide(L)'
;MLTKKRIYTIASWAIVFWIAKIFLTSIPYKFSGHPDTEHIFSTIGSWMAATLSVDLGAFFAQYGAIVVGSAELATSLLLLSPLILLIKDKISGQNSARLRAKIHVLGGLASSGIMAGAVFFHLFTPLGVEVLHEGKSDGGSLFMAAVSILILGLVLSAINLKLIKAE
;
A
#
# COMPACT_ATOMS: atom_id res chain seq x y z
N MET A 1 7.26 31.52 8.87
CA MET A 1 6.63 30.36 9.56
C MET A 1 5.69 29.64 8.60
N LEU A 2 5.79 28.32 8.44
CA LEU A 2 4.84 27.55 7.62
C LEU A 2 3.50 27.45 8.36
N THR A 3 2.37 27.59 7.65
CA THR A 3 1.05 27.39 8.23
C THR A 3 0.79 25.89 8.48
N LYS A 4 -0.05 25.55 9.48
CA LYS A 4 -0.42 24.16 9.76
C LYS A 4 -0.97 23.43 8.53
N LYS A 5 -1.81 24.11 7.73
CA LYS A 5 -2.36 23.58 6.47
C LYS A 5 -1.26 23.22 5.46
N ARG A 6 -0.23 24.07 5.33
CA ARG A 6 0.90 23.82 4.44
C ARG A 6 1.76 22.65 4.91
N ILE A 7 2.00 22.53 6.22
CA ILE A 7 2.73 21.40 6.81
C ILE A 7 2.00 20.08 6.52
N TYR A 8 0.69 19.99 6.76
CA TYR A 8 -0.09 18.78 6.48
C TYR A 8 -0.11 18.42 5.00
N THR A 9 -0.16 19.42 4.11
CA THR A 9 -0.12 19.17 2.67
C THR A 9 1.24 18.60 2.24
N ILE A 10 2.35 19.16 2.74
CA ILE A 10 3.70 18.65 2.45
C ILE A 10 3.87 17.23 3.00
N ALA A 11 3.46 17.00 4.25
CA ALA A 11 3.51 15.68 4.87
C ALA A 11 2.68 14.64 4.09
N SER A 12 1.50 15.03 3.59
CA SER A 12 0.67 14.16 2.76
C SER A 12 1.39 13.70 1.51
N TRP A 13 2.04 14.62 0.78
CA TRP A 13 2.80 14.27 -0.42
C TRP A 13 4.01 13.40 -0.13
N ALA A 14 4.74 13.67 0.95
CA ALA A 14 5.86 12.82 1.37
C ALA A 14 5.40 11.37 1.62
N ILE A 15 4.28 11.19 2.31
CA ILE A 15 3.68 9.87 2.55
C ILE A 15 3.21 9.23 1.24
N VAL A 16 2.48 9.96 0.39
CA VAL A 16 2.01 9.48 -0.91
C VAL A 16 3.17 8.93 -1.75
N PHE A 17 4.27 9.68 -1.84
CA PHE A 17 5.44 9.24 -2.61
C PHE A 17 6.13 8.03 -1.99
N TRP A 18 6.21 7.94 -0.67
CA TRP A 18 6.73 6.76 0.00
C TRP A 18 5.91 5.50 -0.34
N ILE A 19 4.58 5.58 -0.15
CA ILE A 19 3.68 4.45 -0.41
C ILE A 19 3.73 4.04 -1.88
N ALA A 20 3.59 5.01 -2.78
CA ALA A 20 3.62 4.76 -4.22
C ALA A 20 4.97 4.19 -4.67
N LYS A 21 6.09 4.67 -4.12
CA LYS A 21 7.42 4.09 -4.41
C LYS A 21 7.41 2.60 -4.08
N ILE A 22 7.08 2.21 -2.86
CA ILE A 22 7.13 0.81 -2.43
C ILE A 22 6.19 -0.06 -3.28
N PHE A 23 4.93 0.34 -3.43
CA PHE A 23 3.95 -0.40 -4.23
C PHE A 23 4.43 -0.58 -5.67
N LEU A 24 4.80 0.50 -6.36
CA LEU A 24 5.22 0.45 -7.76
C LEU A 24 6.53 -0.32 -7.95
N THR A 25 7.48 -0.22 -7.02
CA THR A 25 8.72 -1.02 -7.08
C THR A 25 8.50 -2.50 -6.87
N SER A 26 7.39 -2.90 -6.21
CA SER A 26 7.06 -4.31 -5.99
C SER A 26 6.31 -4.96 -7.17
N ILE A 27 5.73 -4.16 -8.08
CA ILE A 27 4.94 -4.66 -9.21
C ILE A 27 5.73 -5.62 -10.11
N PRO A 28 6.97 -5.31 -10.54
CA PRO A 28 7.73 -6.22 -11.40
C PRO A 28 7.83 -7.62 -10.81
N TYR A 29 8.04 -7.75 -9.49
CA TYR A 29 8.11 -9.04 -8.80
C TYR A 29 6.79 -9.81 -8.82
N LYS A 30 5.64 -9.12 -8.77
CA LYS A 30 4.30 -9.71 -8.67
C LYS A 30 3.69 -10.11 -10.01
N PHE A 31 4.13 -9.47 -11.09
CA PHE A 31 3.61 -9.73 -12.45
C PHE A 31 4.58 -10.53 -13.33
N SER A 32 5.81 -10.77 -12.89
CA SER A 32 6.83 -11.51 -13.66
C SER A 32 6.95 -13.00 -13.34
N GLY A 33 6.31 -13.49 -12.25
CA GLY A 33 6.57 -14.83 -11.74
C GLY A 33 7.92 -14.95 -11.02
N HIS A 34 8.30 -13.93 -10.24
CA HIS A 34 9.57 -13.96 -9.52
C HIS A 34 9.58 -15.08 -8.45
N PRO A 35 10.65 -15.87 -8.29
CA PRO A 35 10.71 -17.00 -7.35
C PRO A 35 10.35 -16.61 -5.91
N ASP A 36 10.89 -15.50 -5.39
CA ASP A 36 10.55 -15.00 -4.04
C ASP A 36 9.05 -14.70 -3.88
N THR A 37 8.41 -14.15 -4.92
CA THR A 37 6.97 -13.89 -4.91
C THR A 37 6.21 -15.21 -4.88
N GLU A 38 6.55 -16.16 -5.73
CA GLU A 38 5.89 -17.48 -5.75
C GLU A 38 6.04 -18.18 -4.42
N HIS A 39 7.22 -18.10 -3.79
CA HIS A 39 7.47 -18.62 -2.46
C HIS A 39 6.56 -17.99 -1.39
N ILE A 40 6.43 -16.66 -1.35
CA ILE A 40 5.58 -15.96 -0.38
C ILE A 40 4.12 -16.39 -0.54
N PHE A 41 3.59 -16.32 -1.78
CA PHE A 41 2.17 -16.59 -2.03
C PHE A 41 1.82 -18.08 -1.92
N SER A 42 2.72 -18.99 -2.28
CA SER A 42 2.53 -20.43 -2.06
C SER A 42 2.62 -20.83 -0.59
N THR A 43 3.47 -20.17 0.20
CA THR A 43 3.55 -20.38 1.65
C THR A 43 2.24 -19.99 2.33
N ILE A 44 1.72 -18.80 2.01
CA ILE A 44 0.42 -18.36 2.52
C ILE A 44 -0.71 -19.26 1.99
N GLY A 45 -0.70 -19.59 0.70
CA GLY A 45 -1.72 -20.44 0.08
C GLY A 45 -1.76 -21.84 0.70
N SER A 46 -0.61 -22.44 1.00
CA SER A 46 -0.52 -23.73 1.69
C SER A 46 -1.09 -23.66 3.11
N TRP A 47 -0.79 -22.58 3.84
CA TRP A 47 -1.38 -22.34 5.15
C TRP A 47 -2.91 -22.16 5.06
N MET A 48 -3.42 -21.41 4.08
CA MET A 48 -4.85 -21.23 3.86
C MET A 48 -5.55 -22.53 3.47
N ALA A 49 -4.90 -23.37 2.66
CA ALA A 49 -5.42 -24.68 2.28
C ALA A 49 -5.60 -25.60 3.50
N ALA A 50 -4.62 -25.57 4.42
CA ALA A 50 -4.65 -26.38 5.63
C ALA A 50 -5.60 -25.85 6.72
N THR A 51 -5.87 -24.54 6.76
CA THR A 51 -6.60 -23.89 7.87
C THR A 51 -8.01 -23.42 7.52
N LEU A 52 -8.25 -23.04 6.26
CA LEU A 52 -9.51 -22.40 5.83
C LEU A 52 -10.24 -23.27 4.81
N SER A 53 -9.67 -23.41 3.61
CA SER A 53 -10.19 -24.29 2.56
C SER A 53 -9.15 -24.53 1.48
N VAL A 54 -9.14 -25.75 0.95
CA VAL A 54 -8.22 -26.17 -0.13
C VAL A 54 -8.36 -25.26 -1.36
N ASP A 55 -9.60 -24.97 -1.78
CA ASP A 55 -9.86 -24.13 -2.95
C ASP A 55 -9.36 -22.69 -2.77
N LEU A 56 -9.55 -22.11 -1.58
CA LEU A 56 -9.08 -20.76 -1.28
C LEU A 56 -7.55 -20.70 -1.24
N GLY A 57 -6.91 -21.71 -0.65
CA GLY A 57 -5.46 -21.83 -0.63
C GLY A 57 -4.87 -21.99 -2.03
N ALA A 58 -5.46 -22.84 -2.87
CA ALA A 58 -5.06 -23.00 -4.26
C ALA A 58 -5.21 -21.70 -5.06
N PHE A 59 -6.35 -21.01 -4.89
CA PHE A 59 -6.56 -19.70 -5.51
C PHE A 59 -5.50 -18.68 -5.08
N PHE A 60 -5.22 -18.59 -3.78
CA PHE A 60 -4.27 -17.61 -3.26
C PHE A 60 -2.83 -17.90 -3.70
N ALA A 61 -2.43 -19.18 -3.71
CA ALA A 61 -1.12 -19.59 -4.22
C ALA A 61 -0.94 -19.22 -5.69
N GLN A 62 -1.98 -19.39 -6.52
CA GLN A 62 -1.91 -19.16 -7.96
C GLN A 62 -2.10 -17.69 -8.36
N TYR A 63 -3.03 -16.98 -7.73
CA TYR A 63 -3.47 -15.66 -8.17
C TYR A 63 -3.22 -14.54 -7.16
N GLY A 64 -2.85 -14.87 -5.91
CA GLY A 64 -2.69 -13.89 -4.84
C GLY A 64 -1.72 -12.77 -5.20
N ALA A 65 -0.59 -13.09 -5.84
CA ALA A 65 0.41 -12.12 -6.26
C ALA A 65 -0.17 -11.05 -7.20
N ILE A 66 -0.90 -11.49 -8.23
CA ILE A 66 -1.51 -10.61 -9.23
C ILE A 66 -2.66 -9.80 -8.61
N VAL A 67 -3.47 -10.42 -7.76
CA VAL A 67 -4.58 -9.73 -7.08
C VAL A 67 -4.06 -8.61 -6.18
N VAL A 68 -3.07 -8.90 -5.33
CA VAL A 68 -2.44 -7.91 -4.44
C VAL A 68 -1.72 -6.84 -5.27
N GLY A 69 -0.94 -7.23 -6.27
CA GLY A 69 -0.23 -6.30 -7.14
C GLY A 69 -1.17 -5.35 -7.90
N SER A 70 -2.34 -5.84 -8.33
CA SER A 70 -3.36 -5.02 -8.98
C SER A 70 -3.98 -4.02 -7.99
N ALA A 71 -4.26 -4.44 -6.76
CA ALA A 71 -4.78 -3.56 -5.71
C ALA A 71 -3.76 -2.45 -5.34
N GLU A 72 -2.48 -2.78 -5.27
CA GLU A 72 -1.38 -1.84 -5.04
C GLU A 72 -1.22 -0.85 -6.20
N LEU A 73 -1.31 -1.33 -7.44
CA LEU A 73 -1.28 -0.47 -8.63
C LEU A 73 -2.45 0.51 -8.62
N ALA A 74 -3.67 0.01 -8.43
CA ALA A 74 -4.88 0.85 -8.36
C ALA A 74 -4.78 1.89 -7.23
N THR A 75 -4.28 1.50 -6.06
CA THR A 75 -4.07 2.40 -4.92
C THR A 75 -2.99 3.45 -5.23
N SER A 76 -1.91 3.07 -5.91
CA SER A 76 -0.86 4.00 -6.33
C SER A 76 -1.40 5.04 -7.32
N LEU A 77 -2.20 4.61 -8.29
CA LEU A 77 -2.88 5.51 -9.23
C LEU A 77 -3.84 6.45 -8.50
N LEU A 78 -4.63 5.95 -7.54
CA LEU A 78 -5.52 6.77 -6.73
C LEU A 78 -4.73 7.83 -5.94
N LEU A 79 -3.67 7.44 -5.25
CA LEU A 79 -2.81 8.32 -4.44
C LEU A 79 -2.13 9.41 -5.28
N LEU A 80 -1.70 9.08 -6.51
CA LEU A 80 -1.00 10.00 -7.41
C LEU A 80 -1.95 10.82 -8.30
N SER A 81 -3.22 10.43 -8.42
CA SER A 81 -4.20 11.12 -9.27
C SER A 81 -4.33 12.65 -9.00
N PRO A 82 -4.13 13.17 -7.77
CA PRO A 82 -4.14 14.62 -7.54
C PRO A 82 -3.00 15.39 -8.23
N LEU A 83 -1.96 14.74 -8.74
CA LEU A 83 -0.94 15.41 -9.57
C LEU A 83 -1.58 16.06 -10.81
N ILE A 84 -2.63 15.44 -11.37
CA ILE A 84 -3.39 15.97 -12.49
C ILE A 84 -4.17 17.22 -12.07
N LEU A 85 -4.70 17.22 -10.83
CA LEU A 85 -5.41 18.38 -10.27
C LEU A 85 -4.48 19.58 -10.08
N LEU A 86 -3.21 19.36 -9.68
CA LEU A 86 -2.23 20.44 -9.56
C LEU A 86 -1.98 21.16 -10.90
N ILE A 87 -1.95 20.40 -12.00
CA ILE A 87 -1.80 20.96 -13.36
C ILE A 87 -3.05 21.76 -13.73
N LYS A 88 -4.25 21.20 -13.49
CA LYS A 88 -5.53 21.86 -13.77
C LYS A 88 -5.72 23.14 -12.97
N ASP A 89 -5.42 23.13 -11.67
CA ASP A 89 -5.56 24.28 -10.78
C ASP A 89 -4.67 25.45 -11.26
N LYS A 90 -3.44 25.13 -11.74
CA LYS A 90 -2.52 26.13 -12.30
C LYS A 90 -3.04 26.78 -13.59
N ILE A 91 -3.79 26.04 -14.41
CA ILE A 91 -4.32 26.52 -15.69
C ILE A 91 -5.66 27.26 -15.50
N SER A 92 -6.57 26.72 -14.68
CA SER A 92 -7.94 27.20 -14.55
C SER A 92 -8.15 28.22 -13.43
N GLY A 93 -7.16 28.44 -12.56
CA GLY A 93 -7.30 29.28 -11.36
C GLY A 93 -8.24 28.72 -10.28
N GLN A 94 -8.69 27.47 -10.44
CA GLN A 94 -9.50 26.76 -9.45
C GLN A 94 -8.63 26.19 -8.33
N ASN A 95 -9.25 25.88 -7.18
CA ASN A 95 -8.56 25.28 -6.05
C ASN A 95 -9.22 23.94 -5.70
N SER A 96 -8.56 22.84 -6.08
CA SER A 96 -9.03 21.48 -5.84
C SER A 96 -8.53 20.89 -4.50
N ALA A 97 -8.14 21.73 -3.53
CA ALA A 97 -7.56 21.29 -2.25
C ALA A 97 -8.45 20.28 -1.50
N ARG A 98 -9.76 20.54 -1.42
CA ARG A 98 -10.71 19.64 -0.77
C ARG A 98 -10.77 18.27 -1.44
N LEU A 99 -10.75 18.25 -2.77
CA LEU A 99 -10.80 17.01 -3.55
C LEU A 99 -9.51 16.21 -3.38
N ARG A 100 -8.34 16.86 -3.47
CA ARG A 100 -7.04 16.23 -3.15
C ARG A 100 -7.06 15.59 -1.77
N ALA A 101 -7.55 16.32 -0.76
CA ALA A 101 -7.61 15.80 0.60
C ALA A 101 -8.52 14.56 0.70
N LYS A 102 -9.71 14.58 0.07
CA LYS A 102 -10.59 13.39 0.01
C LYS A 102 -9.91 12.19 -0.65
N ILE A 103 -9.22 12.41 -1.77
CA ILE A 103 -8.48 11.36 -2.48
C ILE A 103 -7.39 10.76 -1.59
N HIS A 104 -6.62 11.59 -0.89
CA HIS A 104 -5.58 11.10 0.02
C HIS A 104 -6.15 10.37 1.25
N VAL A 105 -7.35 10.73 1.73
CA VAL A 105 -8.04 9.93 2.76
C VAL A 105 -8.37 8.54 2.23
N LEU A 106 -8.98 8.45 1.04
CA LEU A 106 -9.35 7.16 0.46
C LEU A 106 -8.11 6.31 0.13
N GLY A 107 -7.08 6.91 -0.49
CA GLY A 107 -5.83 6.22 -0.79
C GLY A 107 -5.06 5.79 0.46
N GLY A 108 -5.09 6.59 1.53
CA GLY A 108 -4.51 6.24 2.82
C GLY A 108 -5.20 5.04 3.47
N LEU A 109 -6.53 5.00 3.45
CA LEU A 109 -7.29 3.85 3.96
C LEU A 109 -7.08 2.59 3.10
N ALA A 110 -7.09 2.72 1.76
CA ALA A 110 -6.84 1.61 0.85
C ALA A 110 -5.44 1.01 1.04
N SER A 111 -4.39 1.84 1.06
CA SER A 111 -3.02 1.38 1.30
C SER A 111 -2.86 0.71 2.66
N SER A 112 -3.49 1.27 3.70
CA SER A 112 -3.52 0.66 5.03
C SER A 112 -4.22 -0.70 5.02
N GLY A 113 -5.36 -0.83 4.33
CA GLY A 113 -6.11 -2.08 4.24
C GLY A 113 -5.32 -3.20 3.56
N ILE A 114 -4.66 -2.90 2.43
CA ILE A 114 -3.82 -3.87 1.72
C ILE A 114 -2.67 -4.33 2.64
N MET A 115 -1.99 -3.40 3.31
CA MET A 115 -0.85 -3.73 4.16
C MET A 115 -1.24 -4.35 5.49
N ALA A 116 -2.47 -4.12 5.99
CA ALA A 116 -3.00 -4.85 7.13
C ALA A 116 -3.06 -6.36 6.84
N GLY A 117 -3.44 -6.74 5.60
CA GLY A 117 -3.38 -8.14 5.16
C GLY A 117 -1.96 -8.69 5.13
N ALA A 118 -0.99 -7.93 4.58
CA ALA A 118 0.41 -8.34 4.57
C ALA A 118 0.97 -8.51 5.99
N VAL A 119 0.76 -7.53 6.88
CA VAL A 119 1.17 -7.59 8.29
C VAL A 119 0.52 -8.78 8.99
N PHE A 120 -0.76 -9.04 8.75
CA PHE A 120 -1.43 -10.22 9.30
C PHE A 120 -0.74 -11.51 8.86
N PHE A 121 -0.45 -11.69 7.57
CA PHE A 121 0.19 -12.91 7.09
C PHE A 121 1.60 -13.10 7.65
N HIS A 122 2.39 -12.03 7.80
CA HIS A 122 3.70 -12.12 8.46
C HIS A 122 3.61 -12.55 9.94
N LEU A 123 2.59 -12.10 10.67
CA LEU A 123 2.49 -12.34 12.12
C LEU A 123 1.76 -13.64 12.49
N PHE A 124 0.81 -14.09 11.66
CA PHE A 124 -0.11 -15.16 12.02
C PHE A 124 -0.02 -16.38 11.09
N THR A 125 0.95 -16.41 10.17
CA THR A 125 1.20 -17.57 9.31
C THR A 125 2.68 -17.95 9.30
N PRO A 126 3.03 -19.13 8.73
CA PRO A 126 4.42 -19.57 8.60
C PRO A 126 5.32 -18.64 7.78
N LEU A 127 4.77 -17.60 7.13
CA LEU A 127 5.58 -16.59 6.42
C LEU A 127 6.60 -15.91 7.35
N GLY A 128 6.21 -15.61 8.60
CA GLY A 128 7.08 -14.98 9.59
C GLY A 128 7.45 -13.52 9.29
N VAL A 129 8.12 -12.85 10.22
CA VAL A 129 8.62 -11.47 10.02
C VAL A 129 9.75 -11.43 9.00
N GLU A 130 10.70 -12.36 9.12
CA GLU A 130 11.75 -12.58 8.13
C GLU A 130 11.30 -13.65 7.13
N VAL A 131 11.35 -13.32 5.85
CA VAL A 131 11.05 -14.25 4.76
C VAL A 131 12.35 -14.96 4.38
N LEU A 132 12.39 -16.28 4.57
CA LEU A 132 13.51 -17.14 4.23
C LEU A 132 13.23 -17.90 2.94
N HIS A 133 13.97 -17.60 1.88
CA HIS A 133 13.92 -18.33 0.61
C HIS A 133 15.30 -18.87 0.25
N GLU A 134 15.43 -20.19 0.07
CA GLU A 134 16.70 -20.87 -0.26
C GLU A 134 17.88 -20.49 0.67
N GLY A 135 17.60 -20.34 1.97
CA GLY A 135 18.60 -19.97 2.97
C GLY A 135 18.99 -18.48 2.97
N LYS A 136 18.35 -17.64 2.16
CA LYS A 136 18.50 -16.18 2.17
C LYS A 136 17.32 -15.54 2.90
N SER A 137 17.63 -14.72 3.90
CA SER A 137 16.65 -13.89 4.61
C SER A 137 16.51 -12.53 3.94
N ASP A 138 15.29 -12.00 3.89
CA ASP A 138 15.02 -10.60 3.54
C ASP A 138 15.32 -9.61 4.69
N GLY A 139 15.76 -10.12 5.85
CA GLY A 139 16.05 -9.34 7.05
C GLY A 139 14.83 -8.61 7.63
N GLY A 140 13.62 -9.07 7.31
CA GLY A 140 12.36 -8.44 7.72
C GLY A 140 12.01 -7.17 6.94
N SER A 141 12.71 -6.90 5.83
CA SER A 141 12.49 -5.69 5.03
C SER A 141 11.08 -5.61 4.46
N LEU A 142 10.49 -6.74 4.04
CA LEU A 142 9.11 -6.79 3.54
C LEU A 142 8.10 -6.46 4.64
N PHE A 143 8.27 -7.05 5.82
CA PHE A 143 7.42 -6.78 6.98
C PHE A 143 7.50 -5.30 7.41
N MET A 144 8.72 -4.75 7.50
CA MET A 144 8.93 -3.35 7.88
C MET A 144 8.34 -2.39 6.85
N ALA A 145 8.43 -2.73 5.55
CA ALA A 145 7.77 -1.96 4.50
C ALA A 145 6.24 -1.97 4.69
N ALA A 146 5.65 -3.14 4.95
CA ALA A 146 4.21 -3.27 5.18
C ALA A 146 3.74 -2.49 6.41
N VAL A 147 4.43 -2.60 7.54
CA VAL A 147 4.13 -1.82 8.76
C VAL A 147 4.26 -0.32 8.50
N SER A 148 5.30 0.11 7.79
CA SER A 148 5.49 1.53 7.48
C SER A 148 4.31 2.11 6.69
N ILE A 149 3.83 1.40 5.67
CA ILE A 149 2.71 1.85 4.84
C ILE A 149 1.40 1.76 5.60
N LEU A 150 1.19 0.70 6.41
CA LEU A 150 0.02 0.58 7.27
C LEU A 150 -0.13 1.80 8.19
N ILE A 151 0.94 2.17 8.89
CA ILE A 151 0.91 3.32 9.81
C ILE A 151 0.78 4.63 9.02
N LEU A 152 1.60 4.82 7.98
CA LEU A 152 1.61 6.06 7.23
C LEU A 152 0.31 6.29 6.44
N GLY A 153 -0.36 5.24 5.95
CA GLY A 153 -1.66 5.35 5.30
C GLY A 153 -2.76 5.83 6.27
N LEU A 154 -2.74 5.35 7.52
CA LEU A 154 -3.63 5.85 8.58
C LEU A 154 -3.31 7.30 8.94
N VAL A 155 -2.03 7.65 9.06
CA VAL A 155 -1.59 9.04 9.29
C VAL A 155 -2.03 9.95 8.14
N LEU A 156 -1.83 9.54 6.88
CA LEU A 156 -2.25 10.26 5.69
C LEU A 156 -3.76 10.55 5.74
N SER A 157 -4.55 9.54 6.10
CA SER A 157 -6.00 9.67 6.24
C SER A 157 -6.36 10.67 7.34
N ALA A 158 -5.75 10.54 8.52
CA ALA A 158 -6.03 11.41 9.66
C ALA A 158 -5.68 12.88 9.38
N ILE A 159 -4.53 13.18 8.76
CA ILE A 159 -4.14 14.56 8.46
C ILE A 159 -5.01 15.18 7.36
N ASN A 160 -5.43 14.42 6.34
CA ASN A 160 -6.29 14.95 5.28
C ASN A 160 -7.74 15.12 5.74
N LEU A 161 -8.24 14.29 6.66
CA LEU A 161 -9.52 14.54 7.33
C LEU A 161 -9.52 15.88 8.09
N LYS A 162 -8.41 16.23 8.74
CA LYS A 162 -8.27 17.55 9.39
C LYS A 162 -8.27 18.70 8.38
N LEU A 163 -7.67 18.52 7.21
CA LEU A 163 -7.71 19.52 6.13
C LEU A 163 -9.13 19.75 5.62
N ILE A 164 -9.91 18.68 5.40
CA ILE A 164 -11.30 18.78 4.95
C ILE A 164 -12.19 19.51 5.96
N LYS A 165 -11.97 19.29 7.27
CA LYS A 165 -12.73 19.94 8.34
C LYS A 165 -12.37 21.41 8.56
N ALA A 166 -11.21 21.84 8.08
CA ALA A 166 -10.70 23.21 8.25
C ALA A 166 -10.98 24.10 7.02
N GLU A 167 -11.67 23.58 6.01
CA GLU A 167 -12.16 24.27 4.81
C GLU A 167 -13.68 24.41 4.86
#